data_AF-A0A2G9YUR6-F1
#
_entry.id   AF-A0A2G9YUR6-F1
#
_cell.length_a   1.000
_cell.length_b   1.000
_cell.length_c   1.000
_cell.angle_alpha   90.00
_cell.angle_beta   90.00
_cell.angle_gamma   90.00
#
_symmetry.space_group_name_H-M   'P 1'
#
loop_
_entity.id
_entity.type
_entity.pdbx_description
1 polymer ?
#
loop_
_entity_poly.entity_id
_entity_poly.type
_entity_poly.pdbx_seq_one_letter_code
_entity_poly.pdbx_strand_id
1 'polypeptide(L)'
;MGIGQRPRSSSGRRVLSGIKQPIFTVIGEKDDYLMAPIEKIFEVIKEKARNSPRVECRMIKGADHDYRGHEKLLASAVLKWLQSF
;
A
#
# COMPACT_ATOMS: atom_id res chain seq x y z
N MET A 1 -37.84 11.96 -7.74
CA MET A 1 -36.71 11.26 -8.38
C MET A 1 -35.49 11.42 -7.48
N GLY A 2 -35.22 10.45 -6.61
CA GLY A 2 -34.07 10.47 -5.72
C GLY A 2 -32.97 9.59 -6.29
N ILE A 3 -31.82 10.17 -6.63
CA ILE A 3 -30.60 9.41 -6.92
C ILE A 3 -30.15 8.75 -5.62
N GLY A 4 -30.52 7.48 -5.45
CA GLY A 4 -30.05 6.65 -4.36
C GLY A 4 -28.54 6.58 -4.39
N GLN A 5 -27.90 7.16 -3.37
CA GLN A 5 -26.47 6.97 -3.16
C GLN A 5 -26.20 5.47 -3.04
N ARG A 6 -25.33 4.92 -3.89
CA ARG A 6 -24.89 3.53 -3.79
C ARG A 6 -24.32 3.31 -2.38
N PRO A 7 -24.72 2.25 -1.66
CA PRO A 7 -24.15 1.98 -0.35
C PRO A 7 -22.65 1.76 -0.52
N ARG A 8 -21.82 2.53 0.20
CA ARG A 8 -20.37 2.30 0.26
C ARG A 8 -20.14 0.89 0.79
N SER A 9 -19.76 -0.03 -0.09
CA SER A 9 -19.63 -1.43 0.30
C SER A 9 -18.61 -1.57 1.42
N SER A 10 -18.96 -2.32 2.45
CA SER A 10 -18.07 -2.70 3.56
C SER A 10 -16.96 -3.67 3.12
N SER A 11 -16.83 -3.97 1.82
CA SER A 11 -15.99 -5.07 1.33
C SER A 11 -14.49 -4.80 1.46
N GLY A 12 -14.03 -3.56 1.23
CA GLY A 12 -12.61 -3.21 1.37
C GLY A 12 -12.07 -3.37 2.80
N ARG A 13 -12.95 -3.35 3.82
CA ARG A 13 -12.56 -3.56 5.23
C ARG A 13 -12.20 -5.01 5.55
N ARG A 14 -12.69 -5.98 4.77
CA ARG A 14 -12.48 -7.42 5.04
C ARG A 14 -11.28 -8.02 4.31
N VAL A 15 -10.86 -7.43 3.19
CA VAL A 15 -9.81 -8.01 2.34
C VAL A 15 -8.47 -8.06 3.05
N LEU A 16 -7.98 -6.94 3.60
CA LEU A 16 -6.65 -6.89 4.22
C LEU A 16 -6.57 -7.72 5.51
N SER A 17 -7.63 -7.76 6.32
CA SER A 17 -7.65 -8.60 7.53
C SER A 17 -7.67 -10.11 7.22
N GLY A 18 -8.00 -10.50 5.99
CA GLY A 18 -7.96 -11.89 5.56
C GLY A 18 -6.58 -12.40 5.18
N ILE A 19 -5.62 -11.49 4.96
CA ILE A 19 -4.25 -11.84 4.56
C ILE A 19 -3.47 -12.32 5.79
N LYS A 20 -2.94 -13.55 5.70
CA LYS A 20 -2.16 -14.20 6.78
C LYS A 20 -0.67 -14.29 6.47
N GLN A 21 -0.28 -13.86 5.27
CA GLN A 21 1.11 -13.81 4.81
C GLN A 21 1.74 -12.46 5.17
N PRO A 22 3.08 -12.38 5.27
CA PRO A 22 3.79 -11.11 5.33
C PRO A 22 3.41 -10.17 4.17
N ILE A 23 3.31 -8.88 4.44
CA ILE A 23 2.94 -7.85 3.46
C ILE A 23 4.04 -6.81 3.36
N PHE A 24 4.41 -6.46 2.13
CA PHE A 24 5.23 -5.30 1.81
C PHE A 24 4.49 -4.38 0.85
N THR A 25 4.36 -3.13 1.24
CA THR A 25 3.81 -2.06 0.39
C THR A 25 4.92 -1.06 0.08
N VAL A 26 5.12 -0.74 -1.19
CA VAL A 26 6.03 0.30 -1.64
C VAL A 26 5.27 1.30 -2.52
N ILE A 27 5.48 2.59 -2.30
CA ILE A 27 4.82 3.69 -3.03
C ILE A 27 5.85 4.75 -3.41
N GLY A 28 5.75 5.32 -4.62
CA GLY A 28 6.54 6.48 -5.03
C GLY A 28 6.03 7.79 -4.40
N GLU A 29 6.94 8.64 -3.90
CA GLU A 29 6.59 9.92 -3.25
C GLU A 29 5.80 10.88 -4.15
N LYS A 30 6.04 10.83 -5.46
CA LYS A 30 5.42 11.69 -6.48
C LYS A 30 4.33 10.98 -7.28
N ASP A 31 3.80 9.88 -6.77
CA ASP A 31 2.68 9.18 -7.39
C ASP A 31 1.42 10.07 -7.36
N ASP A 32 1.05 10.57 -8.53
CA ASP A 32 -0.06 11.49 -8.77
C ASP A 32 -1.42 10.80 -8.91
N TYR A 33 -1.45 9.46 -8.91
CA TYR A 33 -2.68 8.67 -8.91
C TYR A 33 -3.22 8.42 -7.50
N LEU A 34 -2.48 8.78 -6.46
CA LEU A 34 -2.91 8.59 -5.07
C LEU A 34 -4.08 9.51 -4.72
N MET A 35 -5.17 8.90 -4.25
CA MET A 35 -6.35 9.65 -3.78
C MET A 35 -6.26 10.13 -2.32
N ALA A 36 -5.16 9.83 -1.64
CA ALA A 36 -4.91 10.20 -0.25
C ALA A 36 -3.39 10.31 0.00
N PRO A 37 -2.97 11.06 1.04
CA PRO A 37 -1.57 11.10 1.44
C PRO A 37 -1.01 9.71 1.75
N ILE A 38 0.25 9.47 1.38
CA ILE A 38 0.94 8.18 1.53
C ILE A 38 0.91 7.71 2.98
N GLU A 39 1.09 8.62 3.94
CA GLU A 39 1.06 8.33 5.37
C GLU A 39 -0.29 7.76 5.78
N LYS A 40 -1.39 8.31 5.25
CA LYS A 40 -2.74 7.84 5.55
C LYS A 40 -3.00 6.47 4.94
N ILE A 41 -2.49 6.22 3.74
CA ILE A 41 -2.55 4.91 3.08
C ILE A 41 -1.81 3.87 3.93
N PHE A 42 -0.58 4.17 4.37
CA PHE A 42 0.21 3.27 5.21
C PHE A 42 -0.44 3.01 6.58
N GLU A 43 -0.99 4.03 7.22
CA GLU A 43 -1.75 3.87 8.47
C GLU A 43 -2.90 2.87 8.28
N VAL A 44 -3.71 3.06 7.23
CA VAL A 44 -4.86 2.19 6.94
C VAL A 44 -4.43 0.76 6.63
N ILE A 45 -3.34 0.57 5.88
CA ILE A 45 -2.80 -0.77 5.57
C ILE A 45 -2.37 -1.47 6.85
N LYS A 46 -1.57 -0.80 7.69
CA LYS A 46 -1.08 -1.35 8.97
C LYS A 46 -2.22 -1.67 9.93
N GLU A 47 -3.20 -0.79 10.06
CA GLU A 47 -4.38 -0.98 10.91
C GLU A 47 -5.20 -2.20 10.46
N LYS A 48 -5.43 -2.34 9.14
CA LYS A 48 -6.35 -3.36 8.60
C LYS A 48 -5.69 -4.71 8.38
N ALA A 49 -4.39 -4.76 8.09
CA ALA A 49 -3.62 -6.00 7.92
C ALA A 49 -3.24 -6.65 9.26
N ARG A 50 -4.09 -6.54 10.28
CA ARG A 50 -3.86 -6.99 11.66
C ARG A 50 -3.54 -8.48 11.84
N ASN A 51 -3.91 -9.31 10.86
CA ASN A 51 -3.68 -10.76 10.90
C ASN A 51 -2.44 -11.19 10.11
N SER A 52 -1.75 -10.24 9.47
CA SER A 52 -0.46 -10.50 8.84
C SER A 52 0.63 -10.58 9.92
N PRO A 53 1.53 -11.57 9.85
CA PRO A 53 2.63 -11.71 10.81
C PRO A 53 3.69 -10.60 10.70
N ARG A 54 3.70 -9.85 9.58
CA ARG A 54 4.64 -8.76 9.33
C ARG A 54 4.06 -7.82 8.27
N VAL A 55 3.96 -6.54 8.60
CA VAL A 55 3.52 -5.50 7.65
C VAL A 55 4.60 -4.42 7.58
N GLU A 56 5.17 -4.24 6.38
CA GLU A 56 6.16 -3.20 6.13
C GLU A 56 5.66 -2.27 5.02
N CYS A 57 5.82 -0.96 5.22
CA CYS A 57 5.43 0.06 4.25
C CYS A 57 6.61 0.97 3.99
N ARG A 58 6.90 1.24 2.71
CA ARG A 58 8.06 2.03 2.31
C ARG A 58 7.69 3.04 1.23
N MET A 59 8.18 4.26 1.38
CA MET A 59 8.12 5.28 0.34
C MET A 59 9.46 5.37 -0.39
N ILE A 60 9.44 5.51 -1.71
CA ILE A 60 10.63 5.83 -2.52
C ILE A 60 10.58 7.32 -2.85
N LYS A 61 11.49 8.09 -2.25
CA LYS A 61 11.61 9.53 -2.50
C LYS A 61 11.86 9.81 -3.99
N GLY A 62 11.19 10.82 -4.52
CA GLY A 62 11.31 11.25 -5.91
C GLY A 62 10.65 10.38 -6.98
N ALA A 63 10.23 9.14 -6.66
CA ALA A 63 9.62 8.23 -7.62
C ALA A 63 8.15 8.57 -7.89
N ASP A 64 7.72 8.42 -9.14
CA ASP A 64 6.33 8.52 -9.59
C ASP A 64 5.64 7.14 -9.51
N HIS A 65 4.43 7.04 -10.07
CA HIS A 65 3.65 5.81 -10.14
C HIS A 65 4.36 4.68 -10.90
N ASP A 66 5.11 5.04 -11.94
CA ASP A 66 5.82 4.12 -12.81
C ASP A 66 7.23 3.77 -12.30
N TYR A 67 7.72 4.48 -11.27
CA TYR A 67 9.07 4.40 -10.72
C TYR A 67 10.18 4.68 -11.75
N ARG A 68 9.91 5.51 -12.78
CA ARG A 68 10.89 5.79 -13.84
C ARG A 68 12.14 6.45 -13.26
N GLY A 69 13.31 5.92 -13.61
CA GLY A 69 14.61 6.35 -13.06
C GLY A 69 14.86 5.93 -11.61
N HIS A 70 13.92 5.22 -10.97
CA HIS A 70 14.01 4.72 -9.59
C HIS A 70 13.90 3.19 -9.53
N GLU A 71 13.97 2.49 -10.65
CA GLU A 71 13.75 1.04 -10.79
C GLU A 71 14.73 0.24 -9.92
N LYS A 72 15.99 0.67 -9.86
CA LYS A 72 17.00 0.05 -8.99
C LYS A 72 16.68 0.22 -7.51
N LEU A 73 16.09 1.34 -7.11
CA LEU A 73 15.67 1.57 -5.73
C LEU A 73 14.47 0.69 -5.37
N LEU A 74 13.51 0.56 -6.28
CA LEU A 74 12.38 -0.36 -6.14
C LEU A 74 12.87 -1.82 -6.01
N ALA A 75 13.69 -2.27 -6.96
CA ALA A 75 14.26 -3.62 -6.94
C ALA A 75 15.06 -3.88 -5.65
N SER A 76 15.89 -2.93 -5.22
CA SER A 76 16.65 -3.03 -3.97
C SER A 76 15.74 -3.09 -2.74
N ALA A 77 14.64 -2.33 -2.72
CA ALA A 77 13.68 -2.35 -1.62
C ALA A 77 12.99 -3.72 -1.51
N VAL A 78 12.55 -4.28 -2.64
CA VAL A 78 11.94 -5.61 -2.69
C VAL A 78 12.93 -6.70 -2.30
N LEU A 79 14.15 -6.69 -2.86
CA LEU A 79 15.19 -7.67 -2.53
C LEU A 79 15.56 -7.64 -1.06
N LYS A 80 15.75 -6.45 -0.48
CA LYS A 80 16.05 -6.29 0.96
C LYS A 80 14.93 -6.86 1.83
N TRP A 81 13.68 -6.64 1.46
CA TRP A 81 12.55 -7.19 2.21
C TRP A 81 12.51 -8.73 2.14
N LEU A 82 12.75 -9.31 0.95
CA LEU A 82 12.80 -10.75 0.75
C LEU A 82 13.98 -11.42 1.49
N GLN A 83 15.12 -10.73 1.59
CA GLN A 83 16.31 -11.24 2.28
C GLN A 83 16.24 -11.11 3.81
N SER A 84 15.22 -10.43 4.35
CA SER A 84 15.08 -10.22 5.79
C SER A 84 14.09 -11.21 6.45
N PHE A 85 13.84 -12.34 5.79
CA PHE A 85 13.14 -13.49 6.36
C PHE A 85 14.18 -14.52 6.83
#